data_AF-A0AAI9EMH8-F1
#
_entry.id   AF-A0AAI9EMH8-F1
#
_cell.length_a   1.000
_cell.length_b   1.000
_cell.length_c   1.000
_cell.angle_alpha   90.00
_cell.angle_beta   90.00
_cell.angle_gamma   90.00
#
_symmetry.space_group_name_H-M   'P 1'
#
loop_
_entity.id
_entity.type
_entity.pdbx_description
1 polymer ?
#
loop_
_entity_poly.entity_id
_entity_poly.type
_entity_poly.pdbx_seq_one_letter_code
_entity_poly.pdbx_strand_id
1 'polypeptide(L)' 'MRITITAPDIGCSDFANRALTHFVKGRAIGEFPGPSGMVSNSCFAAVCTEKPNGNYSVKCWREPTNIAEAA' A
#
# COMPACT_ATOMS: atom_id res chain seq x y z
N MET A 1 -7.22 15.92 -7.31
CA MET A 1 -6.18 16.55 -6.48
C MET A 1 -5.24 15.45 -5.95
N ARG A 2 -3.96 15.42 -6.35
CA ARG A 2 -2.99 14.43 -5.84
C ARG A 2 -2.39 14.98 -4.54
N ILE A 3 -2.93 14.58 -3.40
CA ILE A 3 -2.40 14.97 -2.09
C ILE A 3 -1.22 14.06 -1.78
N THR A 4 0.00 14.55 -1.94
CA THR A 4 1.21 13.88 -1.48
C THR A 4 1.35 14.16 0.02
N ILE A 5 0.83 13.27 0.86
CA ILE A 5 1.00 13.36 2.31
C ILE A 5 2.45 13.04 2.64
N THR A 6 3.19 14.06 3.08
CA THR A 6 4.59 14.00 3.47
C THR A 6 4.69 14.11 4.99
N ALA A 7 4.09 13.16 5.70
CA ALA A 7 4.20 12.91 7.14
C ALA A 7 3.52 11.56 7.42
N PRO A 8 3.99 10.72 8.37
CA PRO A 8 3.38 9.42 8.61
C PRO A 8 2.00 9.64 9.23
N ASP A 9 0.97 9.63 8.40
CA ASP A 9 -0.37 9.34 8.85
C ASP A 9 -0.29 7.98 9.55
N ILE A 10 -0.46 8.00 10.88
CA ILE A 10 -0.22 6.83 11.75
C ILE A 10 -1.01 5.62 11.25
N GLY A 11 -2.24 5.83 10.77
CA GLY A 11 -3.07 4.77 10.19
C GLY A 11 -2.46 4.20 8.90
N CYS A 12 -1.79 5.02 8.11
CA CYS A 12 -1.08 4.58 6.92
C CYS A 12 0.23 3.84 7.25
N SER A 13 0.93 4.20 8.33
CA SER A 13 2.12 3.47 8.78
C SER A 13 1.77 2.06 9.25
N ASP A 14 0.69 1.91 10.03
CA ASP A 14 0.20 0.58 10.45
C ASP A 14 -0.30 -0.24 9.26
N PHE A 15 -1.07 0.38 8.36
CA PHE A 15 -1.54 -0.29 7.15
C PHE A 15 -0.40 -0.70 6.23
N ALA A 16 0.62 0.15 6.05
CA ALA A 16 1.80 -0.13 5.24
C ALA A 16 2.54 -1.39 5.71
N ASN A 17 2.71 -1.58 7.01
CA ASN A 17 3.34 -2.78 7.56
C ASN A 17 2.52 -4.05 7.31
N ARG A 18 1.19 -3.97 7.47
CA ARG A 18 0.28 -5.10 7.20
C ARG A 18 0.25 -5.44 5.72
N ALA A 19 0.16 -4.42 4.86
CA ALA A 19 0.18 -4.55 3.41
C ALA A 19 1.49 -5.18 2.94
N LEU A 20 2.63 -4.76 3.49
CA LEU A 20 3.93 -5.37 3.16
C LEU A 20 3.98 -6.85 3.56
N THR A 21 3.52 -7.17 4.76
CA THR A 21 3.50 -8.56 5.26
C THR A 21 2.62 -9.45 4.37
N HIS A 22 1.44 -8.94 3.98
CA HIS A 22 0.54 -9.62 3.05
C HIS A 22 1.19 -9.80 1.69
N PHE A 23 1.82 -8.75 1.15
CA PHE A 23 2.54 -8.81 -0.12
C PHE A 23 3.65 -9.88 -0.12
N VAL A 24 4.52 -9.89 0.90
CA VAL A 24 5.62 -10.87 0.99
C VAL A 24 5.10 -12.31 1.09
N LYS A 25 4.05 -12.56 1.87
CA LYS A 25 3.43 -13.89 1.95
C LYS A 25 2.73 -14.27 0.65
N GLY A 26 1.99 -13.33 0.05
CA GLY A 26 1.30 -13.51 -1.22
C GLY A 26 2.26 -13.79 -2.37
N ARG A 27 3.47 -13.19 -2.36
CA ARG A 27 4.55 -13.49 -3.31
C ARG A 27 4.97 -14.97 -3.24
N ALA A 28 5.08 -15.53 -2.04
CA ALA A 28 5.48 -16.93 -1.84
C ALA A 28 4.44 -17.94 -2.36
N ILE A 29 3.16 -17.55 -2.44
CA ILE A 29 2.05 -18.41 -2.91
C ILE A 29 1.56 -18.05 -4.32
N GLY A 30 2.21 -17.10 -5.00
CA GLY A 30 1.86 -16.70 -6.36
C GLY A 30 0.69 -15.71 -6.49
N GLU A 31 0.15 -15.18 -5.39
CA GLU A 31 -0.91 -14.15 -5.38
C GLU A 31 -0.43 -12.84 -6.03
N PHE A 32 0.84 -12.50 -5.84
CA PHE A 32 1.49 -11.36 -6.49
C PHE A 32 2.51 -11.86 -7.52
N PRO A 33 2.14 -12.01 -8.80
CA PRO A 33 3.02 -12.60 -9.81
C PRO A 33 4.22 -11.70 -10.17
N GLY A 34 4.08 -10.38 -9.97
CA GLY A 34 5.09 -9.39 -10.28
C GLY A 34 5.89 -8.90 -9.07
N PRO A 35 6.96 -8.11 -9.32
CA PRO A 35 7.74 -7.46 -8.26
C PRO A 35 6.98 -6.29 -7.60
N SER A 36 5.73 -6.04 -7.97
CA SER A 36 4.88 -5.02 -7.36
C SER A 36 3.45 -5.53 -7.23
N GLY A 37 2.78 -5.12 -6.15
CA GLY A 37 1.41 -5.48 -5.84
C GLY A 37 0.71 -4.35 -5.08
N MET A 38 -0.59 -4.21 -5.30
CA MET A 38 -1.43 -3.27 -4.58
C MET A 38 -2.27 -4.01 -3.55
N VAL A 39 -2.32 -3.49 -2.33
CA VAL A 39 -3.19 -3.96 -1.25
C VAL A 39 -4.02 -2.78 -0.82
N SER A 40 -5.34 -2.90 -0.87
CA SER A 40 -6.27 -1.83 -0.46
C SER A 40 -7.37 -2.34 0.45
N ASN A 41 -7.96 -1.43 1.22
CA ASN A 41 -9.19 -1.61 1.97
C ASN A 41 -10.05 -0.34 1.84
N SER A 42 -11.17 -0.28 2.55
CA SER A 42 -12.11 0.84 2.46
C SER A 42 -11.55 2.22 2.84
N CYS A 43 -10.38 2.30 3.49
CA CYS A 43 -9.83 3.54 4.04
C CYS A 43 -8.41 3.85 3.56
N PHE A 44 -7.65 2.83 3.14
CA PHE A 44 -6.24 2.92 2.82
C PHE A 44 -5.88 2.01 1.66
N ALA A 45 -4.95 2.46 0.84
CA ALA A 45 -4.31 1.66 -0.18
C ALA A 45 -2.80 1.79 -0.07
N ALA A 46 -2.12 0.71 -0.42
CA ALA A 46 -0.68 0.63 -0.41
C ALA A 46 -0.17 -0.12 -1.64
N VAL A 47 0.87 0.43 -2.26
CA VAL A 47 1.66 -0.27 -3.27
C VAL A 47 2.93 -0.75 -2.64
N CYS A 48 3.14 -2.07 -2.69
CA CYS A 48 4.34 -2.75 -2.26
C CYS A 48 5.15 -3.10 -3.50
N THR A 49 6.46 -2.82 -3.47
CA THR A 49 7.39 -3.15 -4.55
C THR A 49 8.64 -3.79 -3.96
N GLU A 50 8.98 -4.97 -4.47
CA GLU A 50 10.26 -5.64 -4.25
C GLU A 50 11.32 -5.01 -5.16
N LYS A 51 12.42 -4.55 -4.57
CA LYS A 51 13.56 -3.98 -5.29
C LYS A 51 14.57 -5.08 -5.65
N PRO A 52 15.39 -4.90 -6.69
CA PRO A 52 16.37 -5.90 -7.14
C PRO A 52 17.41 -6.34 -6.09
N ASN A 53 17.58 -5.56 -5.01
CA ASN A 53 18.52 -5.85 -3.91
C ASN A 53 17.86 -6.56 -2.72
N GLY A 54 16.64 -7.09 -2.87
CA GLY A 54 15.88 -7.76 -1.81
C GLY A 54 15.24 -6.82 -0.80
N ASN A 55 15.37 -5.50 -0.95
CA ASN A 55 14.63 -4.53 -0.14
C ASN A 55 13.21 -4.32 -0.67
N TYR A 56 12.30 -3.92 0.22
CA TYR A 56 10.95 -3.56 -0.16
C TYR A 56 10.73 -2.05 -0.03
N SER A 57 9.88 -1.50 -0.89
CA SER A 57 9.29 -0.18 -0.69
C SER A 57 7.78 -0.28 -0.60
N VAL A 58 7.21 0.41 0.38
CA VAL A 58 5.77 0.61 0.50
C VAL A 58 5.46 2.09 0.34
N LYS A 59 4.44 2.38 -0.47
CA LYS A 59 3.79 3.68 -0.51
C LYS A 59 2.34 3.48 -0.06
N CYS A 60 1.97 4.07 1.07
CA CYS A 60 0.59 4.07 1.57
C CYS A 60 -0.06 5.44 1.35
N TRP A 61 -1.35 5.45 1.06
CA TRP A 61 -2.20 6.63 1.07
C TRP A 61 -3.61 6.28 1.59
N ARG A 62 -4.36 7.29 2.01
CA ARG A 62 -5.80 7.12 2.30
C ARG A 62 -6.59 7.02 1.01
N GLU A 63 -7.47 6.05 0.92
CA GLU A 63 -8.52 6.08 -0.10
C GLU A 63 -9.66 6.98 0.36
N PRO A 64 -10.27 7.77 -0.52
CA PRO A 64 -11.44 8.55 -0.16
C PRO A 64 -12.57 7.60 0.25
N THR A 65 -13.03 7.69 1.48
CA THR A 65 -14.08 6.81 2.04
C THR A 65 -15.48 7.14 1.51
N ASN A 66 -15.61 8.13 0.62
CA ASN A 66 -16.87 8.52 0.00
C ASN A 66 -16.63 9.26 -1.33
N ILE A 67 -17.39 8.90 -2.37
CA ILE A 67 -17.46 9.65 -3.64
C ILE A 67 -18.02 11.08 -3.41
N ALA A 68 -18.61 11.35 -2.25
CA ALA A 68 -19.11 12.67 -1.86
C ALA A 68 -18.04 13.68 -1.42
N GLU A 69 -16.81 13.25 -1.09
CA GLU A 69 -15.71 14.16 -0.72
C GLU A 69 -14.74 14.47 -1.88
N ALA A 70 -15.05 14.00 -3.09
CA ALA A 70 -14.24 14.21 -4.29
C ALA A 70 -14.71 15.37 -5.19
N ALA A 71 -15.71 16.15 -4.76
CA ALA A 71 -16.31 17.26 -5.51
C ALA A 71 -15.77 18.63 -5.07
#